data_AF-A0A1Q5G2R8-F1
#
_entry.id   AF-A0A1Q5G2R8-F1
#
_cell.length_a   1.000
_cell.length_b   1.000
_cell.length_c   1.000
_cell.angle_alpha   90.00
_cell.angle_beta   90.00
_cell.angle_gamma   90.00
#
_symmetry.space_group_name_H-M   'P 1'
#
loop_
_entity.id
_entity.type
_entity.pdbx_description
1 polymer ?
#
loop_
_entity_poly.entity_id
_entity_poly.type
_entity_poly.pdbx_seq_one_letter_code
_entity_poly.pdbx_strand_id
1 'polypeptide(L)' 'MQERVAETVDPPALLHDTATKHPREVVRTLIGVVADAYGRQQPKGDATVLCLDWHGPVDGSRRTINGAA' A
#
# COMPACT_ATOMS: atom_id res chain seq x y z
N MET A 1 0.78 -0.15 -9.83
CA MET A 1 0.42 1.27 -9.64
C MET A 1 0.77 2.01 -10.92
N GLN A 2 -0.20 2.57 -11.64
CA GLN A 2 0.06 3.48 -12.77
C GLN A 2 -0.16 4.91 -12.27
N GLU A 3 0.84 5.50 -11.63
CA GLU A 3 0.87 6.95 -11.41
C GLU A 3 1.25 7.59 -12.75
N ARG A 4 0.35 8.36 -13.34
CA ARG A 4 0.50 8.89 -14.71
C ARG A 4 0.79 10.40 -14.73
N VAL A 5 0.75 11.05 -13.58
CA VAL A 5 0.83 12.52 -13.45
C VAL A 5 1.80 12.95 -12.35
N ALA A 6 2.09 12.10 -11.35
CA ALA A 6 3.16 12.34 -10.39
C ALA A 6 4.51 11.88 -10.97
N GLU A 7 5.07 12.63 -11.94
CA GLU A 7 6.34 12.33 -12.63
C GLU A 7 7.53 12.07 -11.69
N THR A 8 7.47 12.56 -10.45
CA THR A 8 8.53 12.44 -9.44
C THR A 8 8.39 11.21 -8.54
N VAL A 9 7.28 10.47 -8.65
CA VAL A 9 7.02 9.28 -7.83
C VAL A 9 7.51 8.06 -8.60
N ASP A 10 8.33 7.23 -7.95
CA ASP A 10 8.75 5.89 -8.43
C ASP A 10 8.01 4.81 -7.63
N PRO A 11 6.85 4.32 -8.11
CA PRO A 11 6.03 3.38 -7.35
C PRO A 11 6.72 2.02 -7.09
N PRO A 12 7.43 1.39 -8.05
CA PRO A 12 8.21 0.20 -7.77
C PRO A 12 9.19 0.36 -6.62
N ALA A 13 10.01 1.41 -6.61
CA ALA A 13 10.98 1.65 -5.56
C ALA A 13 10.30 1.81 -4.18
N LEU A 14 9.20 2.58 -4.13
CA LEU A 14 8.41 2.77 -2.91
C LEU A 14 7.80 1.46 -2.38
N LEU A 15 7.34 0.59 -3.27
CA LEU A 15 6.80 -0.72 -2.88
C LEU A 15 7.91 -1.62 -2.31
N HIS A 16 9.13 -1.56 -2.85
CA HIS A 16 10.27 -2.28 -2.28
C HIS A 16 10.66 -1.75 -0.89
N ASP A 17 10.76 -0.44 -0.74
CA ASP A 17 11.12 0.20 0.54
C ASP A 17 10.09 -0.02 1.65
N THR A 18 8.84 -0.28 1.27
CA THR A 18 7.74 -0.49 2.21
C THR A 18 7.31 -1.94 2.36
N ALA A 19 7.97 -2.89 1.69
CA ALA A 19 7.57 -4.29 1.64
C ALA A 19 7.46 -5.00 3.00
N THR A 20 8.19 -4.53 4.01
CA THR A 20 8.14 -5.09 5.38
C THR A 20 7.12 -4.43 6.29
N LYS A 21 6.45 -3.36 5.81
CA LYS A 21 5.48 -2.61 6.59
C LYS A 21 4.10 -3.26 6.51
N HIS A 22 3.31 -3.06 7.56
CA HIS A 22 1.90 -3.41 7.52
C HIS A 22 1.19 -2.68 6.36
N PRO A 23 0.24 -3.30 5.63
CA PRO A 23 -0.39 -2.70 4.45
C PRO A 23 -0.96 -1.30 4.68
N ARG A 24 -1.50 -1.03 5.87
CA ARG A 24 -1.98 0.30 6.27
C ARG A 24 -0.87 1.37 6.25
N GLU A 25 0.35 1.02 6.65
CA GLU A 25 1.50 1.92 6.65
C GLU A 25 2.10 2.12 5.26
N VAL A 26 2.03 1.08 4.42
CA VAL A 26 2.36 1.18 2.98
C VAL A 26 1.45 2.23 2.32
N VAL A 27 0.13 2.10 2.51
CA VAL A 27 -0.85 3.03 1.94
C VAL A 27 -0.62 4.45 2.44
N ARG A 28 -0.39 4.66 3.75
CA ARG A 28 -0.08 5.99 4.30
C ARG A 28 1.17 6.61 3.68
N THR A 29 2.22 5.81 3.50
CA THR A 29 3.48 6.26 2.89
C THR A 29 3.25 6.68 1.44
N LEU A 30 2.55 5.87 0.65
CA LEU A 30 2.23 6.17 -0.74
C LEU A 30 1.39 7.44 -0.88
N ILE A 31 0.36 7.62 -0.05
CA ILE A 31 -0.46 8.84 -0.05
C ILE A 31 0.39 10.08 0.25
N GLY A 32 1.29 10.00 1.24
CA GLY A 32 2.17 11.12 1.59
C GLY A 32 3.09 11.51 0.45
N VAL A 33 3.75 10.53 -0.18
CA VAL A 33 4.68 10.77 -1.29
C VAL A 33 3.96 11.34 -2.51
N VAL A 34 2.78 10.83 -2.85
CA VAL A 34 1.96 11.39 -3.94
C VAL A 34 1.53 12.82 -3.60
N ALA A 35 1.04 13.08 -2.38
CA ALA A 35 0.65 14.43 -1.98
C ALA A 35 1.82 15.44 -2.04
N ASP A 36 3.01 15.03 -1.60
CA ASP A 36 4.21 15.87 -1.68
C ASP A 36 4.65 16.10 -3.14
N ALA A 37 4.50 15.10 -4.03
CA ALA A 37 4.76 15.25 -5.46
C ALA A 37 3.82 16.27 -6.14
N TYR A 38 2.60 16.43 -5.64
CA TYR A 38 1.68 17.49 -6.05
C TYR A 38 1.90 18.82 -5.31
N GLY A 39 2.97 18.97 -4.52
CA GLY A 39 3.22 20.18 -3.74
C GLY A 39 2.16 20.44 -2.66
N ARG A 40 1.47 19.38 -2.21
CA ARG A 40 0.30 19.42 -1.32
C ARG A 40 -0.89 20.20 -1.86
N GLN A 41 -0.90 20.52 -3.15
CA GLN A 41 -2.08 20.97 -3.84
C GLN A 41 -2.97 19.80 -4.24
N GLN A 42 -4.26 20.11 -4.42
CA GLN A 42 -5.23 19.12 -4.81
C GLN A 42 -4.82 18.54 -6.17
N PRO A 43 -4.74 17.21 -6.32
CA PRO A 43 -4.36 16.61 -7.59
C PRO A 43 -5.35 17.05 -8.68
N LYS A 44 -4.87 17.15 -9.93
CA LYS A 44 -5.72 17.55 -11.07
C LYS A 44 -6.86 16.57 -11.38
N GLY A 45 -6.92 15.43 -10.70
CA GLY A 45 -7.97 14.42 -10.81
C GLY A 45 -8.03 13.53 -9.57
N ASP A 46 -8.82 12.46 -9.62
CA ASP A 46 -8.94 11.53 -8.51
C ASP A 46 -7.70 10.63 -8.39
N ALA A 47 -7.17 10.48 -7.18
CA ALA A 47 -6.07 9.58 -6.85
C ALA A 47 -6.58 8.43 -5.98
N THR A 48 -6.34 7.18 -6.39
CA THR A 48 -6.77 5.97 -5.65
C THR A 48 -5.59 5.04 -5.45
N VAL A 49 -5.34 4.66 -4.19
CA VAL A 49 -4.27 3.71 -3.81
C VAL A 49 -4.92 2.42 -3.29
N LEU A 50 -4.56 1.28 -3.89
CA LEU A 50 -4.93 -0.05 -3.45
C LEU A 50 -3.65 -0.83 -3.11
N CYS A 51 -3.53 -1.31 -1.88
CA CYS A 51 -2.47 -2.21 -1.45
C CYS A 51 -3.08 -3.57 -1.18
N LEU A 52 -2.63 -4.60 -1.91
CA LEU A 52 -3.11 -5.97 -1.75
C LEU A 52 -1.94 -6.82 -1.26
N ASP A 53 -2.04 -7.26 -0.01
CA ASP A 53 -1.09 -8.19 0.58
C ASP A 53 -1.58 -9.62 0.33
N TRP A 54 -0.83 -10.35 -0.48
CA TRP A 54 -1.18 -11.72 -0.85
C TRP A 54 -0.45 -12.69 0.06
N HIS A 55 -1.16 -13.16 1.08
CA HIS A 55 -0.78 -14.39 1.77
C HIS A 55 -1.19 -15.55 0.85
N GLY A 56 -0.21 -16.31 0.37
CA GLY A 56 -0.41 -17.48 -0.50
C GLY A 56 -1.41 -18.49 0.05
N PRO A 57 -1.68 -19.59 -0.69
CA PRO A 57 -2.59 -20.62 -0.22
C PRO A 57 -2.20 -21.04 1.20
N VAL A 58 -3.11 -20.82 2.15
CA VAL A 58 -2.93 -21.23 3.54
C VAL A 58 -2.95 -22.75 3.55
N ASP A 59 -1.78 -23.35 3.70
CA ASP A 59 -1.63 -24.76 4.00
C ASP A 59 -2.39 -25.03 5.31
N GLY A 60 -3.46 -25.81 5.21
CA GLY A 60 -4.47 -25.97 6.23
C GLY A 60 -3.91 -26.52 7.55
N SER A 61 -3.48 -25.63 8.43
CA SER A 61 -3.39 -25.88 9.86
C SER A 61 -3.69 -24.61 10.64
N ARG A 62 -4.92 -24.12 10.49
CA ARG A 62 -5.50 -23.22 11.47
C ARG A 62 -5.75 -24.03 12.76
N ARG A 63 -4.72 -24.15 13.60
CA ARG A 63 -4.91 -24.60 14.98
C ARG A 63 -5.51 -23.44 15.78
N THR A 64 -6.85 -23.40 15.87
CA THR A 64 -7.54 -22.53 16.84
C THR A 64 -7.36 -23.08 18.25
N ILE A 65 -6.19 -22.81 18.80
CA ILE A 65 -6.04 -21.92 19.95
C ILE A 65 -7.29 -21.20 20.50
N ASN A 66 -8.17 -21.82 21.28
CA ASN A 66 -9.35 -21.20 21.93
C ASN A 66 -10.68 -21.30 21.15
N GLY A 67 -11.33 -22.46 21.24
CA GLY A 67 -12.79 -22.54 21.25
C GLY A 67 -13.24 -22.74 22.70
N ALA A 68 -13.92 -21.76 23.28
CA ALA A 68 -14.66 -21.97 24.53
C ALA A 68 -15.95 -22.74 24.21
N ALA A 69 -16.20 -23.79 24.98
CA ALA A 69 -17.40 -24.63 24.93
C ALA A 69 -18.57 -23.98 25.68
#